data_AF-A0A9P4PGZ2-F1
#
_entry.id   AF-A0A9P4PGZ2-F1
#
_cell.length_a   1.000
_cell.length_b   1.000
_cell.length_c   1.000
_cell.angle_alpha   90.00
_cell.angle_beta   90.00
_cell.angle_gamma   90.00
#
_symmetry.space_group_name_H-M   'P 1'
#
loop_
_entity.id
_entity.type
_entity.pdbx_description
1 polymer ?
#
loop_
_entity_poly.entity_id
_entity_poly.type
_entity_poly.pdbx_seq_one_letter_code
_entity_poly.pdbx_strand_id
1 'polypeptide(L)'
;YFDRIQEEHFGSTKQQLWSFAHFPLHIVLVLVLQGVSLLIIWTQIVMTLFAMYTEFANVLSAAATFPNGITLAGQLSNISNNSVFFYVPKGVDASQEIETSKNALHSIAESFHYVVEDPNNAIAWEDFSSSIKNLVGAATKTLFDSFSVTVPGKRAMYGADKELDIMGAFDDYLGVFQLVFIYVFVAGGFSLIIVSILGYLSLPASQHRVAAYIHFSLNVVFGVGLCLVATLRYNEGLQENFPGSAWVIPTICFVYFFCVVINHIRVKWTKKH
;
A
#
# COMPACT_ATOMS: atom_id res chain seq x y z
N TYR A 1 18.60 19.41 -8.91
CA TYR A 1 19.98 19.11 -8.51
C TYR A 1 20.76 18.58 -9.68
N PHE A 2 20.35 17.45 -10.29
CA PHE A 2 21.03 16.87 -11.46
C PHE A 2 21.21 17.86 -12.63
N ASP A 3 20.22 18.72 -12.91
CA ASP A 3 20.34 19.75 -13.96
C ASP A 3 21.33 20.89 -13.67
N ARG A 4 21.85 20.96 -12.44
CA ARG A 4 22.74 22.04 -11.97
C ARG A 4 24.06 21.51 -11.41
N ILE A 5 24.35 20.21 -11.58
CA ILE A 5 25.68 19.68 -11.30
C ILE A 5 26.64 20.30 -12.31
N GLN A 6 27.59 21.09 -11.83
CA GLN A 6 28.73 21.53 -12.63
C GLN A 6 29.86 20.51 -12.46
N GLU A 7 30.55 20.18 -13.55
CA GLU A 7 31.72 19.28 -13.54
C GLU A 7 32.97 19.94 -12.92
N GLU A 8 32.91 21.24 -12.58
CA GLU A 8 34.00 21.96 -11.95
C GLU A 8 34.20 21.55 -10.48
N HIS A 9 35.46 21.41 -10.08
CA HIS A 9 35.87 21.00 -8.74
C HIS A 9 35.47 22.05 -7.68
N PHE A 10 34.42 21.78 -6.90
CA PHE A 10 34.09 22.54 -5.69
C PHE A 10 34.95 22.04 -4.52
N GLY A 11 35.54 22.96 -3.75
CA GLY A 11 36.65 22.69 -2.81
C GLY A 11 36.47 21.47 -1.88
N SER A 12 37.61 20.87 -1.49
CA SER A 12 37.72 19.57 -0.80
C SER A 12 36.67 19.29 0.29
N THR A 13 36.44 20.22 1.22
CA THR A 13 35.45 20.04 2.30
C THR A 13 34.00 19.96 1.79
N LYS A 14 33.64 20.78 0.79
CA LYS A 14 32.30 20.73 0.18
C LYS A 14 32.10 19.44 -0.59
N GLN A 15 33.15 18.96 -1.27
CA GLN A 15 33.11 17.69 -1.99
C GLN A 15 32.94 16.50 -1.03
N GLN A 16 33.63 16.48 0.11
CA GLN A 16 33.46 15.43 1.11
C GLN A 16 32.03 15.40 1.68
N LEU A 17 31.48 16.57 2.05
CA LEU A 17 30.11 16.68 2.56
C LEU A 17 29.07 16.30 1.49
N TRP A 18 29.31 16.71 0.25
CA TRP A 18 28.48 16.34 -0.90
C TRP A 18 28.49 14.83 -1.11
N SER A 19 29.65 14.17 -1.10
CA SER A 19 29.76 12.72 -1.28
C SER A 19 29.06 11.97 -0.14
N PHE A 20 29.20 12.45 1.09
CA PHE A 20 28.53 11.87 2.25
C PHE A 20 27.00 12.00 2.15
N ALA A 21 26.47 13.15 1.73
CA ALA A 21 25.02 13.37 1.60
C ALA A 21 24.42 12.74 0.32
N HIS A 22 25.22 12.51 -0.71
CA HIS A 22 24.80 11.88 -1.96
C HIS A 22 24.45 10.39 -1.77
N PHE A 23 25.13 9.68 -0.86
CA PHE A 23 24.79 8.29 -0.60
C PHE A 23 23.40 8.11 0.05
N PRO A 24 23.05 8.82 1.14
CA PRO A 24 21.69 8.84 1.67
C PRO A 24 20.63 9.30 0.66
N LEU A 25 20.98 10.20 -0.29
CA LEU A 25 20.06 10.57 -1.37
C LEU A 25 19.60 9.34 -2.16
N HIS A 26 20.52 8.47 -2.57
CA HIS A 26 20.15 7.25 -3.29
C HIS A 26 19.25 6.34 -2.47
N ILE A 27 19.56 6.18 -1.18
CA ILE A 27 18.74 5.37 -0.27
C ILE A 27 17.30 5.89 -0.22
N VAL A 28 17.12 7.19 0.04
CA VAL A 28 15.76 7.74 0.15
C VAL A 28 15.02 7.71 -1.18
N LEU A 29 15.72 7.89 -2.32
CA LEU A 29 15.10 7.75 -3.64
C LEU A 29 14.64 6.31 -3.93
N VAL A 30 15.46 5.31 -3.58
CA VAL A 30 15.10 3.89 -3.71
C VAL A 30 13.90 3.56 -2.81
N LEU A 31 13.91 4.02 -1.56
CA LEU A 31 12.79 3.81 -0.64
C LEU A 31 11.50 4.44 -1.18
N VAL A 32 11.55 5.67 -1.69
CA VAL A 32 10.38 6.33 -2.30
C VAL A 32 9.88 5.52 -3.50
N LEU A 33 10.77 5.11 -4.42
CA LEU A 33 10.39 4.36 -5.61
C LEU A 33 9.75 3.00 -5.26
N GLN A 34 10.40 2.24 -4.38
CA GLN A 34 9.90 0.94 -3.93
C GLN A 34 8.57 1.11 -3.19
N GLY A 35 8.47 2.08 -2.30
CA GLY A 35 7.26 2.26 -1.52
C GLY A 35 6.09 2.83 -2.33
N VAL A 36 6.31 3.71 -3.30
CA VAL A 36 5.24 4.08 -4.25
C VAL A 36 4.75 2.87 -5.03
N SER A 37 5.65 1.97 -5.44
CA SER A 37 5.26 0.71 -6.10
C SER A 37 4.37 -0.15 -5.18
N LEU A 38 4.72 -0.25 -3.90
CA LEU A 38 3.90 -0.95 -2.90
C LEU A 38 2.56 -0.26 -2.62
N LEU A 39 2.50 1.08 -2.64
CA LEU A 39 1.24 1.82 -2.50
C LEU A 39 0.29 1.55 -3.67
N ILE A 40 0.80 1.44 -4.90
CA ILE A 40 0.00 1.08 -6.08
C ILE A 40 -0.53 -0.35 -5.94
N ILE A 41 0.34 -1.28 -5.56
CA ILE A 41 -0.03 -2.68 -5.29
C ILE A 41 -1.12 -2.76 -4.23
N TRP A 42 -0.99 -2.01 -3.13
CA TRP A 42 -1.99 -1.95 -2.07
C TRP A 42 -3.35 -1.47 -2.58
N THR A 43 -3.39 -0.40 -3.37
CA THR A 43 -4.65 0.08 -3.97
C THR A 43 -5.31 -1.00 -4.82
N GLN A 44 -4.51 -1.73 -5.62
CA GLN A 44 -5.03 -2.83 -6.43
C GLN A 44 -5.59 -3.97 -5.58
N ILE A 45 -4.91 -4.34 -4.49
CA ILE A 45 -5.37 -5.37 -3.55
C ILE A 45 -6.70 -4.94 -2.92
N VAL A 46 -6.78 -3.72 -2.37
CA VAL A 46 -8.00 -3.21 -1.71
C VAL A 46 -9.17 -3.15 -2.68
N MET A 47 -8.97 -2.69 -3.92
CA MET A 47 -10.04 -2.70 -4.93
C MET A 47 -10.52 -4.12 -5.25
N THR A 48 -9.60 -5.07 -5.36
CA THR A 48 -9.92 -6.47 -5.65
C THR A 48 -10.65 -7.12 -4.47
N LEU A 49 -10.20 -6.90 -3.23
CA LEU A 49 -10.87 -7.38 -2.02
C LEU A 49 -12.25 -6.76 -1.86
N PHE A 50 -12.39 -5.46 -2.07
CA PHE A 50 -13.68 -4.78 -1.96
C PHE A 50 -14.69 -5.32 -2.97
N ALA A 51 -14.28 -5.49 -4.23
CA ALA A 51 -15.12 -6.09 -5.27
C ALA A 51 -15.51 -7.54 -4.90
N MET A 52 -14.52 -8.35 -4.51
CA MET A 52 -14.74 -9.73 -4.09
C MET A 52 -15.71 -9.81 -2.91
N TYR A 53 -15.46 -9.10 -1.81
CA TYR A 53 -16.32 -9.10 -0.62
C TYR A 53 -17.73 -8.60 -0.92
N THR A 54 -17.88 -7.60 -1.80
CA THR A 54 -19.20 -7.12 -2.23
C THR A 54 -19.97 -8.22 -2.97
N GLU A 55 -19.33 -8.93 -3.91
CA GLU A 55 -19.96 -10.04 -4.63
C GLU A 55 -20.29 -11.23 -3.70
N PHE A 56 -19.39 -11.56 -2.78
CA PHE A 56 -19.65 -12.56 -1.73
C PHE A 56 -20.88 -12.18 -0.89
N ALA A 57 -20.95 -10.93 -0.41
CA ALA A 57 -22.07 -10.43 0.38
C ALA A 57 -23.39 -10.46 -0.42
N ASN A 58 -23.35 -10.08 -1.71
CA ASN A 58 -24.51 -10.15 -2.60
C ASN A 58 -25.03 -11.58 -2.74
N VAL A 59 -24.15 -12.54 -3.05
CA VAL A 59 -24.51 -13.96 -3.19
C VAL A 59 -25.04 -14.53 -1.87
N LEU A 60 -24.39 -14.23 -0.74
CA LEU A 60 -24.81 -14.72 0.57
C LEU A 60 -26.12 -14.09 1.06
N SER A 61 -26.38 -12.82 0.74
CA SER A 61 -27.67 -12.19 1.03
C SER A 61 -28.83 -12.81 0.26
N ALA A 62 -28.54 -13.35 -0.93
CA ALA A 62 -29.49 -14.08 -1.76
C ALA A 62 -29.46 -15.61 -1.51
N ALA A 63 -28.76 -16.09 -0.47
CA ALA A 63 -28.51 -17.51 -0.25
C ALA A 63 -29.80 -18.35 -0.23
N ALA A 64 -30.87 -17.85 0.41
CA ALA A 64 -32.16 -18.54 0.48
C ALA A 64 -32.87 -18.74 -0.87
N THR A 65 -32.45 -18.05 -1.93
CA THR A 65 -33.00 -18.19 -3.28
C THR A 65 -32.35 -19.31 -4.08
N PHE A 66 -31.24 -19.86 -3.62
CA PHE A 66 -30.53 -20.94 -4.30
C PHE A 66 -31.22 -22.28 -4.07
N PRO A 67 -31.35 -23.12 -5.12
CA PRO A 67 -32.04 -24.41 -5.01
C PRO A 67 -31.30 -25.44 -4.15
N ASN A 68 -29.98 -25.32 -4.02
CA ASN A 68 -29.15 -26.21 -3.19
C ASN A 68 -27.76 -25.60 -2.94
N GLY A 69 -27.04 -26.17 -1.97
CA GLY A 69 -25.70 -25.73 -1.57
C GLY A 69 -24.66 -25.87 -2.67
N ILE A 70 -24.84 -26.79 -3.63
CA ILE A 70 -23.92 -26.97 -4.76
C ILE A 70 -23.96 -25.74 -5.68
N THR A 71 -25.17 -25.22 -5.99
CA THR A 71 -25.30 -24.00 -6.80
C THR A 71 -24.74 -22.77 -6.11
N LEU A 72 -24.95 -22.64 -4.80
CA LEU A 72 -24.36 -21.59 -3.99
C LEU A 72 -22.82 -21.67 -4.00
N ALA A 73 -22.26 -22.83 -3.67
CA ALA A 73 -20.82 -23.07 -3.71
C ALA A 73 -20.23 -22.82 -5.11
N GLY A 74 -20.94 -23.19 -6.17
CA GLY A 74 -20.54 -22.87 -7.54
C GLY A 74 -20.40 -21.37 -7.82
N GLN A 75 -21.33 -20.55 -7.33
CA GLN A 75 -21.23 -19.09 -7.44
C GLN A 75 -20.06 -18.54 -6.64
N LEU A 76 -19.89 -18.98 -5.39
CA LEU A 76 -18.77 -18.55 -4.54
C LEU A 76 -17.42 -18.96 -5.13
N SER A 77 -17.34 -20.15 -5.73
CA SER A 77 -16.16 -20.63 -6.45
C SER A 77 -15.84 -19.74 -7.65
N ASN A 78 -16.84 -19.36 -8.45
CA ASN A 78 -16.65 -18.45 -9.56
C ASN A 78 -16.11 -17.09 -9.10
N ILE A 79 -16.61 -16.54 -8.00
CA ILE A 79 -16.12 -15.28 -7.44
C ILE A 79 -14.65 -15.41 -7.04
N SER A 80 -14.28 -16.44 -6.25
CA SER A 80 -12.90 -16.67 -5.84
C SER A 80 -11.95 -16.88 -7.02
N ASN A 81 -12.37 -17.64 -8.03
CA ASN A 81 -11.56 -17.91 -9.21
C ASN A 81 -11.35 -16.65 -10.06
N ASN A 82 -12.43 -15.91 -10.34
CA ASN A 82 -12.37 -14.70 -11.15
C ASN A 82 -11.67 -13.54 -10.43
N SER A 83 -11.68 -13.51 -9.10
CA SER A 83 -11.03 -12.43 -8.35
C SER A 83 -9.57 -12.72 -8.05
N VAL A 84 -9.21 -13.99 -7.84
CA VAL A 84 -7.89 -14.38 -7.33
C VAL A 84 -7.28 -15.54 -8.11
N PHE A 85 -7.89 -16.72 -8.08
CA PHE A 85 -7.17 -17.95 -8.46
C PHE A 85 -6.82 -18.08 -9.94
N PHE A 86 -7.53 -17.40 -10.85
CA PHE A 86 -7.18 -17.38 -12.29
C PHE A 86 -5.98 -16.52 -12.63
N TYR A 87 -5.61 -15.58 -11.76
CA TYR A 87 -4.56 -14.59 -12.03
C TYR A 87 -3.31 -14.79 -11.17
N VAL A 88 -3.18 -15.93 -10.49
CA VAL A 88 -2.01 -16.25 -9.67
C VAL A 88 -0.75 -16.23 -10.54
N PRO A 89 0.23 -15.34 -10.27
CA PRO A 89 1.44 -15.23 -11.07
C PRO A 89 2.30 -16.49 -11.00
N LYS A 90 3.09 -16.73 -12.06
CA LYS A 90 4.09 -17.82 -12.06
C LYS A 90 5.11 -17.58 -10.94
N GLY A 91 5.24 -18.52 -10.02
CA GLY A 91 6.18 -18.48 -8.90
C GLY A 91 5.52 -18.34 -7.52
N VAL A 92 4.21 -18.12 -7.46
CA VAL A 92 3.44 -18.13 -6.21
C VAL A 92 2.81 -19.51 -6.00
N ASP A 93 3.12 -20.14 -4.87
CA ASP A 93 2.54 -21.42 -4.49
C ASP A 93 1.21 -21.22 -3.78
N ALA A 94 0.12 -21.31 -4.54
CA ALA A 94 -1.24 -21.24 -4.03
C ALA A 94 -1.85 -22.64 -3.80
N SER A 95 -1.08 -23.73 -3.89
CA SER A 95 -1.62 -25.10 -3.88
C SER A 95 -2.41 -25.41 -2.61
N GLN A 96 -1.85 -25.07 -1.44
CA GLN A 96 -2.50 -25.23 -0.15
C GLN A 96 -3.80 -24.43 -0.06
N GLU A 97 -3.81 -23.17 -0.50
CA GLU A 97 -4.99 -22.31 -0.41
C GLU A 97 -6.08 -22.72 -1.40
N ILE A 98 -5.71 -23.23 -2.57
CA ILE A 98 -6.64 -23.84 -3.52
C ILE A 98 -7.28 -25.08 -2.91
N GLU A 99 -6.53 -25.90 -2.18
CA GLU A 99 -7.07 -27.07 -1.47
C GLU A 99 -8.02 -26.65 -0.34
N THR A 100 -7.61 -25.70 0.51
CA THR A 100 -8.45 -25.10 1.56
C THR A 100 -9.74 -24.55 0.98
N SER A 101 -9.66 -23.81 -0.13
CA SER A 101 -10.81 -23.26 -0.86
C SER A 101 -11.74 -24.36 -1.36
N LYS A 102 -11.21 -25.46 -1.92
CA LYS A 102 -12.04 -26.59 -2.39
C LYS A 102 -12.75 -27.29 -1.25
N ASN A 103 -12.05 -27.54 -0.15
CA ASN A 103 -12.63 -28.17 1.04
C ASN A 103 -13.72 -27.29 1.65
N ALA A 104 -13.47 -25.98 1.76
CA ALA A 104 -14.45 -25.01 2.20
C ALA A 104 -15.71 -24.99 1.32
N LEU A 105 -15.55 -25.00 -0.01
CA LEU A 105 -16.66 -25.06 -0.96
C LEU A 105 -17.49 -26.34 -0.82
N HIS A 106 -16.84 -27.47 -0.55
CA HIS A 106 -17.52 -28.73 -0.27
C HIS A 106 -18.34 -28.65 1.02
N SER A 107 -17.73 -28.18 2.11
CA SER A 107 -18.41 -28.00 3.39
C SER A 107 -19.55 -26.98 3.33
N ILE A 108 -19.44 -25.91 2.53
CA ILE A 108 -20.54 -24.98 2.25
C ILE A 108 -21.69 -25.72 1.58
N ALA A 109 -21.41 -26.56 0.58
CA ALA A 109 -22.45 -27.27 -0.15
C ALA A 109 -23.23 -28.26 0.74
N GLU A 110 -22.54 -28.90 1.68
CA GLU A 110 -23.13 -29.87 2.62
C GLU A 110 -23.90 -29.18 3.76
N SER A 111 -23.30 -28.18 4.41
CA SER A 111 -23.90 -27.47 5.56
C SER A 111 -25.10 -26.62 5.19
N PHE A 112 -25.17 -26.12 3.96
CA PHE A 112 -26.23 -25.22 3.51
C PHE A 112 -27.65 -25.79 3.68
N HIS A 113 -27.84 -27.08 3.43
CA HIS A 113 -29.16 -27.71 3.59
C HIS A 113 -29.68 -27.60 5.02
N TYR A 114 -28.83 -27.92 6.00
CA TYR A 114 -29.17 -27.86 7.42
C TYR A 114 -29.45 -26.44 7.90
N VAL A 115 -28.75 -25.44 7.34
CA VAL A 115 -28.97 -24.02 7.63
C VAL A 115 -30.31 -23.53 7.09
N VAL A 116 -30.72 -23.99 5.90
CA VAL A 116 -32.00 -23.59 5.28
C VAL A 116 -33.18 -24.29 5.96
N GLU A 117 -33.01 -25.56 6.36
CA GLU A 117 -34.05 -26.32 7.07
C GLU A 117 -34.29 -25.82 8.49
N ASP A 118 -33.21 -25.54 9.23
CA ASP A 118 -33.27 -24.97 10.57
C ASP A 118 -32.29 -23.81 10.73
N PRO A 119 -32.75 -22.57 10.51
CA PRO A 119 -31.93 -21.38 10.68
C PRO A 119 -31.41 -21.17 12.12
N ASN A 120 -31.97 -21.86 13.12
CA ASN A 120 -31.52 -21.79 14.51
C ASN A 120 -30.54 -22.91 14.88
N ASN A 121 -30.18 -23.79 13.94
CA ASN A 121 -29.18 -24.81 14.16
C ASN A 121 -27.79 -24.17 14.26
N ALA A 122 -27.36 -23.92 15.49
CA ALA A 122 -26.10 -23.26 15.78
C ALA A 122 -24.89 -23.99 15.19
N ILE A 123 -24.89 -25.32 15.18
CA ILE A 123 -23.78 -26.14 14.68
C ILE A 123 -23.68 -26.01 13.16
N ALA A 124 -24.81 -26.16 12.46
CA ALA A 124 -24.84 -26.01 11.00
C ALA A 124 -24.44 -24.60 10.56
N TRP A 125 -24.87 -23.58 11.31
CA TRP A 125 -24.50 -22.20 11.04
C TRP A 125 -23.01 -21.92 11.32
N GLU A 126 -22.45 -22.49 12.38
CA GLU A 126 -21.03 -22.41 12.69
C GLU A 126 -20.19 -23.06 11.59
N ASP A 127 -20.53 -24.29 11.16
CA ASP A 127 -19.85 -24.99 10.08
C ASP A 127 -19.93 -24.21 8.75
N PHE A 128 -21.11 -23.70 8.41
CA PHE A 128 -21.33 -22.89 7.21
C PHE A 128 -20.50 -21.60 7.25
N SER A 129 -20.58 -20.85 8.36
CA SER A 129 -19.87 -19.58 8.51
C SER A 129 -18.36 -19.75 8.57
N SER A 130 -17.85 -20.80 9.23
CA SER A 130 -16.43 -21.16 9.27
C SER A 130 -15.92 -21.54 7.88
N SER A 131 -16.72 -22.29 7.10
CA SER A 131 -16.36 -22.65 5.73
C SER A 131 -16.30 -21.42 4.80
N ILE A 132 -17.25 -20.49 4.93
CA ILE A 132 -17.19 -19.20 4.21
C ILE A 132 -15.94 -18.41 4.60
N LYS A 133 -15.61 -18.37 5.89
CA LYS A 133 -14.38 -17.73 6.37
C LYS A 133 -13.14 -18.38 5.75
N ASN A 134 -13.05 -19.70 5.73
CA ASN A 134 -11.92 -20.42 5.15
C ASN A 134 -11.74 -20.13 3.65
N LEU A 135 -12.84 -20.08 2.90
CA LEU A 135 -12.83 -19.73 1.48
C LEU A 135 -12.33 -18.31 1.26
N VAL A 136 -12.88 -17.35 2.00
CA VAL A 136 -12.53 -15.94 1.90
C VAL A 136 -11.08 -15.71 2.33
N GLY A 137 -10.65 -16.34 3.43
CA GLY A 137 -9.28 -16.29 3.92
C GLY A 137 -8.29 -16.82 2.88
N ALA A 138 -8.49 -18.04 2.39
CA ALA A 138 -7.62 -18.65 1.39
C ALA A 138 -7.47 -17.75 0.14
N ALA A 139 -8.56 -17.15 -0.34
CA ALA A 139 -8.54 -16.21 -1.46
C ALA A 139 -7.78 -14.91 -1.11
N THR A 140 -8.07 -14.29 0.04
CA THR A 140 -7.38 -13.08 0.50
C THR A 140 -5.88 -13.29 0.66
N LYS A 141 -5.47 -14.38 1.31
CA LYS A 141 -4.05 -14.71 1.46
C LYS A 141 -3.37 -14.93 0.11
N THR A 142 -3.99 -15.72 -0.77
CA THR A 142 -3.45 -15.95 -2.13
C THR A 142 -3.31 -14.65 -2.90
N LEU A 143 -4.26 -13.71 -2.75
CA LEU A 143 -4.20 -12.40 -3.37
C LEU A 143 -2.98 -11.62 -2.86
N PHE A 144 -2.77 -11.53 -1.55
CA PHE A 144 -1.60 -10.84 -0.98
C PHE A 144 -0.28 -11.51 -1.39
N ASP A 145 -0.21 -12.84 -1.35
CA ASP A 145 0.97 -13.62 -1.79
C ASP A 145 1.25 -13.38 -3.29
N SER A 146 0.20 -13.27 -4.12
CA SER A 146 0.30 -12.93 -5.56
C SER A 146 0.98 -11.58 -5.80
N PHE A 147 0.85 -10.66 -4.87
CA PHE A 147 1.48 -9.34 -4.92
C PHE A 147 2.80 -9.26 -4.12
N SER A 148 3.33 -10.40 -3.67
CA SER A 148 4.55 -10.49 -2.84
C SER A 148 4.47 -9.71 -1.53
N VAL A 149 3.26 -9.54 -0.99
CA VAL A 149 3.03 -8.89 0.31
C VAL A 149 2.82 -10.00 1.34
N THR A 150 3.83 -10.22 2.18
CA THR A 150 3.80 -11.26 3.22
C THR A 150 3.72 -10.64 4.61
N VAL A 151 2.82 -11.15 5.45
CA VAL A 151 2.77 -10.78 6.87
C VAL A 151 3.91 -11.46 7.64
N PRO A 152 4.64 -10.73 8.52
CA PRO A 152 5.63 -11.34 9.39
C PRO A 152 4.98 -12.16 10.52
N GLY A 153 5.11 -13.49 10.45
CA GLY A 153 4.76 -14.41 11.54
C GLY A 153 3.78 -15.51 11.16
N LYS A 154 3.77 -16.62 11.91
CA LYS A 154 2.87 -17.78 11.70
C LYS A 154 1.37 -17.50 11.97
N ARG A 155 1.00 -16.24 12.23
CA ARG A 155 -0.36 -15.78 12.52
C ARG A 155 -1.17 -15.37 11.29
N ALA A 156 -0.60 -15.48 10.09
CA ALA A 156 -1.17 -14.94 8.84
C ALA A 156 -2.61 -15.36 8.49
N MET A 157 -3.23 -16.30 9.21
CA MET A 157 -4.68 -16.55 9.11
C MET A 157 -5.32 -17.29 10.28
N TYR A 158 -4.54 -17.64 11.31
CA TYR A 158 -4.98 -18.55 12.37
C TYR A 158 -4.64 -17.91 13.71
N GLY A 159 -5.66 -17.71 14.55
CA GLY A 159 -5.51 -17.26 15.92
C GLY A 159 -4.72 -18.25 16.78
N ALA A 160 -4.51 -17.89 18.06
CA ALA A 160 -3.85 -18.77 19.03
C ALA A 160 -4.53 -20.16 19.16
N ASP A 161 -5.81 -20.22 18.79
CA ASP A 161 -6.69 -21.37 18.96
C ASP A 161 -6.87 -22.17 17.65
N LYS A 162 -6.14 -21.81 16.57
CA LYS A 162 -6.31 -22.32 15.20
C LYS A 162 -7.67 -22.01 14.55
N GLU A 163 -8.48 -21.14 15.15
CA GLU A 163 -9.63 -20.54 14.46
C GLU A 163 -9.17 -19.48 13.45
N LEU A 164 -9.90 -19.39 12.33
CA LEU A 164 -9.58 -18.46 11.26
C LEU A 164 -9.98 -17.03 11.66
N ASP A 165 -8.98 -16.17 11.89
CA ASP A 165 -9.19 -14.76 12.24
C ASP A 165 -8.93 -13.86 11.03
N ILE A 166 -9.94 -13.72 10.17
CA ILE A 166 -9.86 -12.89 8.96
C ILE A 166 -9.65 -11.42 9.33
N MET A 167 -10.22 -10.97 10.44
CA MET A 167 -10.09 -9.59 10.89
C MET A 167 -8.66 -9.33 11.39
N GLY A 168 -8.13 -10.18 12.26
CA GLY A 168 -6.74 -10.08 12.71
C GLY A 168 -5.73 -10.25 11.57
N ALA A 169 -5.98 -11.15 10.61
CA ALA A 169 -5.12 -11.29 9.44
C ALA A 169 -5.13 -10.03 8.57
N PHE A 170 -6.31 -9.42 8.35
CA PHE A 170 -6.41 -8.16 7.63
C PHE A 170 -5.72 -7.01 8.38
N ASP A 171 -5.82 -6.96 9.70
CA ASP A 171 -5.11 -5.99 10.55
C ASP A 171 -3.59 -6.11 10.43
N ASP A 172 -3.07 -7.34 10.35
CA ASP A 172 -1.65 -7.58 10.11
C ASP A 172 -1.19 -7.02 8.75
N TYR A 173 -1.99 -7.20 7.68
CA TYR A 173 -1.73 -6.62 6.37
C TYR A 173 -1.82 -5.08 6.38
N LEU A 174 -2.78 -4.51 7.13
CA LEU A 174 -2.87 -3.06 7.36
C LEU A 174 -1.62 -2.53 8.08
N GLY A 175 -1.04 -3.31 9.00
CA GLY A 175 0.23 -2.98 9.65
C GLY A 175 1.39 -2.85 8.67
N VAL A 176 1.51 -3.77 7.70
CA VAL A 176 2.51 -3.68 6.62
C VAL A 176 2.28 -2.44 5.78
N PHE A 177 1.03 -2.16 5.39
CA PHE A 177 0.69 -0.98 4.63
C PHE A 177 1.01 0.33 5.38
N GLN A 178 0.69 0.38 6.67
CA GLN A 178 0.99 1.53 7.52
C GLN A 178 2.49 1.80 7.58
N LEU A 179 3.31 0.75 7.67
CA LEU A 179 4.76 0.90 7.61
C LEU A 179 5.20 1.50 6.27
N VAL A 180 4.65 1.00 5.16
CA VAL A 180 4.90 1.53 3.80
C VAL A 180 4.55 2.99 3.70
N PHE A 181 3.36 3.36 4.15
CA PHE A 181 2.88 4.73 4.20
C PHE A 181 3.89 5.62 4.94
N ILE A 182 4.27 5.28 6.17
CA ILE A 182 5.18 6.10 6.98
C ILE A 182 6.52 6.29 6.27
N TYR A 183 7.18 5.21 5.85
CA TYR A 183 8.54 5.35 5.33
C TYR A 183 8.53 6.06 3.98
N VAL A 184 7.49 5.92 3.15
CA VAL A 184 7.39 6.63 1.86
C VAL A 184 7.33 8.13 2.06
N PHE A 185 6.48 8.62 2.97
CA PHE A 185 6.35 10.06 3.24
C PHE A 185 7.60 10.64 3.90
N VAL A 186 8.19 9.89 4.84
CA VAL A 186 9.44 10.30 5.51
C VAL A 186 10.62 10.31 4.54
N ALA A 187 10.82 9.25 3.76
CA ALA A 187 11.87 9.19 2.74
C ALA A 187 11.63 10.24 1.64
N GLY A 188 10.37 10.47 1.26
CA GLY A 188 10.00 11.50 0.30
C GLY A 188 10.38 12.89 0.77
N GLY A 189 10.03 13.23 2.00
CA GLY A 189 10.43 14.49 2.63
C GLY A 189 11.94 14.65 2.74
N PHE A 190 12.65 13.61 3.19
CA PHE A 190 14.11 13.63 3.24
C PHE A 190 14.76 13.79 1.88
N SER A 191 14.20 13.20 0.82
CA SER A 191 14.75 13.38 -0.52
C SER A 191 14.75 14.85 -0.94
N LEU A 192 13.70 15.62 -0.64
CA LEU A 192 13.63 17.05 -0.95
C LEU A 192 14.64 17.85 -0.11
N ILE A 193 14.79 17.51 1.17
CA ILE A 193 15.75 18.16 2.07
C ILE A 193 17.18 17.89 1.60
N ILE A 194 17.54 16.65 1.31
CA ILE A 194 18.89 16.25 0.87
C ILE A 194 19.19 16.83 -0.50
N VAL A 195 18.25 16.79 -1.46
CA VAL A 195 18.40 17.45 -2.77
C VAL A 195 18.66 18.95 -2.62
N SER A 196 18.02 19.59 -1.63
CA SER A 196 18.23 21.02 -1.35
C SER A 196 19.61 21.30 -0.76
N ILE A 197 20.08 20.46 0.17
CA ILE A 197 21.43 20.54 0.73
C ILE A 197 22.48 20.35 -0.37
N LEU A 198 22.35 19.30 -1.18
CA LEU A 198 23.27 19.02 -2.29
C LEU A 198 23.23 20.12 -3.36
N GLY A 199 22.04 20.65 -3.66
CA GLY A 199 21.86 21.78 -4.56
C GLY A 199 22.52 23.06 -4.06
N TYR A 200 22.50 23.30 -2.75
CA TYR A 200 23.18 24.42 -2.12
C TYR A 200 24.70 24.25 -2.13
N LEU A 201 25.20 23.06 -1.78
CA LEU A 201 26.64 22.77 -1.73
C LEU A 201 27.30 22.82 -3.11
N SER A 202 26.56 22.45 -4.16
CA SER A 202 27.02 22.48 -5.56
C SER A 202 26.96 23.87 -6.20
N LEU A 203 26.34 24.86 -5.55
CA LEU A 203 26.20 26.20 -6.11
C LEU A 203 27.53 26.99 -5.99
N PRO A 204 28.06 27.57 -7.08
CA PRO A 204 29.21 28.46 -7.02
C PRO A 204 28.87 29.77 -6.31
N ALA A 205 29.84 30.35 -5.59
CA ALA A 205 29.71 31.62 -4.85
C ALA A 205 29.08 32.76 -5.69
N SER A 206 29.41 32.81 -6.98
CA SER A 206 28.91 33.81 -7.93
C SER A 206 27.43 33.65 -8.32
N GLN A 207 26.84 32.47 -8.08
CA GLN A 207 25.46 32.14 -8.43
C GLN A 207 24.49 32.16 -7.24
N HIS A 208 24.96 32.54 -6.04
CA HIS A 208 24.12 32.74 -4.85
C HIS A 208 23.19 33.95 -5.03
N ARG A 209 22.10 33.74 -5.76
CA ARG A 209 21.02 34.71 -5.92
C ARG A 209 19.94 34.44 -4.87
N VAL A 210 19.22 35.49 -4.46
CA VAL A 210 18.08 35.37 -3.54
C VAL A 210 17.07 34.31 -4.01
N ALA A 211 16.82 34.23 -5.32
CA ALA A 211 15.95 33.21 -5.92
C ALA A 211 16.42 31.77 -5.64
N ALA A 212 17.74 31.51 -5.59
CA ALA A 212 18.26 30.18 -5.28
C ALA A 212 17.95 29.78 -3.82
N TYR A 213 18.12 30.71 -2.88
CA TYR A 213 17.78 30.49 -1.48
C TYR A 213 16.29 30.24 -1.27
N ILE A 214 15.42 31.02 -1.93
CA ILE A 214 13.96 30.82 -1.86
C ILE A 214 13.60 29.40 -2.32
N HIS A 215 14.17 28.91 -3.42
CA HIS A 215 13.86 27.58 -3.93
C HIS A 215 14.31 26.47 -2.97
N PHE A 216 15.52 26.57 -2.40
CA PHE A 216 15.99 25.61 -1.39
C PHE A 216 15.11 25.62 -0.14
N SER A 217 14.74 26.81 0.35
CA SER A 217 13.84 26.95 1.49
C SER A 217 12.47 26.34 1.22
N LEU A 218 11.88 26.57 0.04
CA LEU A 218 10.59 25.98 -0.33
C LEU A 218 10.64 24.45 -0.37
N ASN A 219 11.67 23.87 -0.99
CA ASN A 219 11.85 22.42 -1.01
C ASN A 219 12.01 21.83 0.41
N VAL A 220 12.71 22.53 1.31
CA VAL A 220 12.81 22.11 2.72
C VAL A 220 11.45 22.20 3.42
N VAL A 221 10.69 23.27 3.21
CA VAL A 221 9.33 23.41 3.79
C VAL A 221 8.40 22.30 3.30
N PHE A 222 8.38 22.02 2.00
CA PHE A 222 7.59 20.92 1.44
C PHE A 222 8.10 19.55 1.91
N GLY A 223 9.42 19.38 2.06
CA GLY A 223 10.01 18.16 2.60
C GLY A 223 9.60 17.89 4.05
N VAL A 224 9.63 18.91 4.90
CA VAL A 224 9.11 18.83 6.28
C VAL A 224 7.60 18.56 6.25
N GLY A 225 6.85 19.21 5.37
CA GLY A 225 5.43 18.97 5.18
C GLY A 225 5.12 17.49 4.87
N LEU A 226 5.86 16.86 3.95
CA LEU A 226 5.72 15.44 3.65
C LEU A 226 6.04 14.57 4.86
N CYS A 227 7.12 14.85 5.60
CA CYS A 227 7.43 14.11 6.83
C CYS A 227 6.30 14.22 7.87
N LEU A 228 5.65 15.37 7.98
CA LEU A 228 4.53 15.58 8.90
C LEU A 228 3.28 14.78 8.50
N VAL A 229 3.07 14.45 7.22
CA VAL A 229 1.97 13.57 6.79
C VAL A 229 2.06 12.20 7.46
N ALA A 230 3.27 11.70 7.75
CA ALA A 230 3.45 10.43 8.46
C ALA A 230 2.89 10.46 9.89
N THR A 231 2.71 11.64 10.49
CA THR A 231 2.13 11.80 11.83
C THR A 231 0.63 11.52 11.88
N LEU A 232 -0.05 11.41 10.72
CA LEU A 232 -1.46 11.01 10.63
C LEU A 232 -1.72 9.65 11.30
N ARG A 233 -0.69 8.80 11.40
CA ARG A 233 -0.72 7.57 12.19
C ARG A 233 -1.20 7.76 13.63
N TYR A 234 -0.91 8.89 14.27
CA TYR A 234 -1.25 9.11 15.67
C TYR A 234 -2.68 9.62 15.88
N ASN A 235 -3.43 9.84 14.80
CA ASN A 235 -4.81 10.28 14.86
C ASN A 235 -5.72 9.16 14.38
N GLU A 236 -6.39 8.48 15.30
CA GLU A 236 -7.23 7.31 15.01
C GLU A 236 -8.30 7.61 13.93
N GLY A 237 -8.90 8.80 13.95
CA GLY A 237 -9.92 9.19 12.97
C GLY A 237 -9.39 9.49 11.56
N LEU A 238 -8.12 9.86 11.42
CA LEU A 238 -7.49 10.14 10.11
C LEU A 238 -6.60 8.98 9.63
N GLN A 239 -6.18 8.11 10.53
CA GLN A 239 -5.32 6.95 10.29
C GLN A 239 -5.96 5.96 9.30
N GLU A 240 -7.28 5.80 9.33
CA GLU A 240 -7.98 4.90 8.42
C GLU A 240 -8.38 5.61 7.11
N ASN A 241 -8.86 6.85 7.23
CA ASN A 241 -9.44 7.59 6.12
C ASN A 241 -8.43 8.03 5.07
N PHE A 242 -7.29 8.60 5.47
CA PHE A 242 -6.34 9.13 4.49
C PHE A 242 -5.48 8.03 3.83
N PRO A 243 -4.82 7.13 4.58
CA PRO A 243 -4.07 6.01 4.01
C PRO A 243 -4.96 5.06 3.18
N GLY A 244 -6.22 4.85 3.58
CA GLY A 244 -7.18 4.06 2.80
C GLY A 244 -7.71 4.74 1.53
N SER A 245 -7.42 6.04 1.33
CA SER A 245 -7.93 6.79 0.18
C SER A 245 -7.04 6.70 -1.05
N ALA A 246 -7.62 6.97 -2.22
CA ALA A 246 -6.87 7.12 -3.47
C ALA A 246 -5.93 8.35 -3.50
N TRP A 247 -5.94 9.21 -2.47
CA TRP A 247 -5.18 10.46 -2.44
C TRP A 247 -3.73 10.34 -1.97
N VAL A 248 -3.33 9.18 -1.43
CA VAL A 248 -1.97 8.96 -0.93
C VAL A 248 -0.92 9.20 -2.02
N ILE A 249 -1.06 8.55 -3.17
CA ILE A 249 -0.12 8.67 -4.30
C ILE A 249 -0.18 10.06 -4.96
N PRO A 250 -1.37 10.61 -5.30
CA PRO A 250 -1.48 11.97 -5.82
C PRO A 250 -0.84 13.03 -4.92
N THR A 251 -0.98 12.91 -3.60
CA THR A 251 -0.40 13.89 -2.65
C THR A 251 1.11 14.01 -2.83
N ILE A 252 1.81 12.87 -2.86
CA ILE A 252 3.27 12.85 -3.08
C ILE A 252 3.57 13.42 -4.46
N CYS A 253 2.90 12.93 -5.50
CA CYS A 253 3.12 13.39 -6.88
C CYS A 253 2.96 14.91 -7.02
N PHE A 254 1.90 15.49 -6.45
CA PHE A 254 1.68 16.93 -6.49
C PHE A 254 2.77 17.70 -5.78
N VAL A 255 3.22 17.29 -4.59
CA VAL A 255 4.30 17.98 -3.89
C VAL A 255 5.57 17.99 -4.72
N TYR A 256 5.98 16.85 -5.29
CA TYR A 256 7.15 16.79 -6.16
C TYR A 256 6.97 17.62 -7.43
N PHE A 257 5.78 17.55 -8.06
CA PHE A 257 5.46 18.33 -9.25
C PHE A 257 5.54 19.83 -8.97
N PHE A 258 4.94 20.31 -7.88
CA PHE A 258 5.01 21.71 -7.46
C PHE A 258 6.46 22.14 -7.21
N CYS A 259 7.25 21.34 -6.49
CA CYS A 259 8.67 21.60 -6.30
C CYS A 259 9.42 21.71 -7.65
N VAL A 260 9.17 20.80 -8.59
CA VAL A 260 9.78 20.85 -9.93
C VAL A 260 9.37 22.12 -10.68
N VAL A 261 8.08 22.46 -10.70
CA VAL A 261 7.56 23.66 -11.37
C VAL A 261 8.18 24.93 -10.78
N ILE A 262 8.20 25.07 -9.46
CA ILE A 262 8.82 26.21 -8.75
C ILE A 262 10.31 26.30 -9.12
N ASN A 263 11.02 25.17 -9.17
CA ASN A 263 12.45 25.15 -9.51
C ASN A 263 12.73 25.58 -10.96
N HIS A 264 11.76 25.42 -11.87
CA HIS A 264 11.89 25.75 -13.30
C HIS A 264 11.34 27.12 -13.68
N ILE A 265 10.47 27.73 -12.86
CA ILE A 265 10.01 29.10 -13.09
C ILE A 265 11.19 30.05 -12.92
N ARG A 266 11.71 30.56 -14.04
CA ARG A 266 12.73 31.62 -14.04
C ARG A 266 12.08 32.93 -13.66
N VAL A 267 12.07 33.24 -12.36
CA VAL A 267 11.67 34.58 -11.92
C VAL A 267 12.75 35.58 -12.37
N LYS A 268 12.50 36.25 -13.50
CA LYS A 268 13.29 37.40 -13.93
C LYS A 268 12.98 38.55 -12.98
N TRP A 269 13.66 38.59 -11.84
CA TRP A 269 13.72 39.80 -11.04
C TRP A 269 14.55 40.82 -11.83
N THR A 270 13.86 41.63 -12.63
CA THR A 270 14.41 42.87 -13.20
C THR A 270 14.92 43.70 -12.03
N LYS A 271 16.24 43.92 -11.99
CA LYS A 271 16.82 44.95 -11.14
C LYS A 271 16.16 46.27 -11.54
N LYS A 272 15.29 46.81 -10.67
CA LYS A 272 14.98 48.24 -10.75
C LYS A 272 16.27 48.95 -10.35
N HIS A 273 16.86 49.61 -11.34
CA HIS A 273 17.96 50.57 -11.16
C HIS A 273 17.50 51.72 -10.28
#